data_AF-A0A127FAD8-F1
#
_entry.id   AF-A0A127FAD8-F1
#
_cell.length_a   1.000
_cell.length_b   1.000
_cell.length_c   1.000
_cell.angle_alpha   90.00
_cell.angle_beta   90.00
_cell.angle_gamma   90.00
#
_symmetry.space_group_name_H-M   'P 1'
#
loop_
_entity.id
_entity.type
_entity.pdbx_description
1 polymer ?
#
loop_
_entity_poly.entity_id
_entity_poly.type
_entity_poly.pdbx_seq_one_letter_code
_entity_poly.pdbx_strand_id
1 'polypeptide(L)'
;MPVCAQIETRFASLHQAAGRPADMAVFKRHDFETSMHCEVTVYFSPAAEPLARAFGAKPCAKPPRTGLERLAGGAGCWQVLFT
;
A
#
# COMPACT_ATOMS: atom_id res chain seq x y z
N MET A 1 0.36 -17.37 6.65
CA MET A 1 0.49 -16.65 5.36
C MET A 1 1.19 -15.31 5.59
N PRO A 2 2.08 -14.87 4.70
CA PRO A 2 2.74 -13.57 4.82
C PRO A 2 1.71 -12.42 4.78
N VAL A 3 1.93 -11.37 5.57
CA VAL A 3 0.98 -10.25 5.72
C VAL A 3 0.74 -9.53 4.38
N CYS A 4 1.76 -9.38 3.54
CA CYS A 4 1.63 -8.75 2.22
C CYS A 4 0.60 -9.48 1.33
N ALA A 5 0.64 -10.82 1.28
CA ALA A 5 -0.32 -11.60 0.49
C ALA A 5 -1.77 -11.47 1.00
N GLN A 6 -1.94 -11.32 2.32
CA GLN A 6 -3.27 -11.06 2.90
C GLN A 6 -3.78 -9.68 2.51
N ILE A 7 -2.91 -8.67 2.49
CA ILE A 7 -3.23 -7.31 2.06
C ILE A 7 -3.61 -7.31 0.57
N GLU A 8 -2.84 -7.96 -0.30
CA GLU A 8 -3.12 -8.07 -1.73
C GLU A 8 -4.49 -8.73 -2.00
N THR A 9 -4.78 -9.83 -1.30
CA THR A 9 -6.05 -10.56 -1.45
C THR A 9 -7.24 -9.69 -1.04
N ARG A 10 -7.17 -9.05 0.13
CA ARG A 10 -8.25 -8.18 0.62
C ARG A 10 -8.38 -6.92 -0.23
N PHE A 11 -7.27 -6.37 -0.70
CA PHE A 11 -7.25 -5.23 -1.60
C PHE A 11 -7.93 -5.56 -2.92
N ALA A 12 -7.67 -6.72 -3.53
CA ALA A 12 -8.25 -7.10 -4.82
C ALA A 12 -9.78 -7.07 -4.78
N SER A 13 -10.39 -7.63 -3.74
CA SER A 13 -11.85 -7.60 -3.55
C SER A 13 -12.39 -6.18 -3.39
N LEU A 14 -11.74 -5.34 -2.59
CA LEU A 14 -12.16 -3.96 -2.37
C LEU A 14 -11.97 -3.09 -3.62
N HIS A 15 -10.83 -3.23 -4.30
CA HIS A 15 -10.50 -2.51 -5.53
C HIS A 15 -11.48 -2.85 -6.65
N GLN A 16 -11.84 -4.12 -6.78
CA GLN A 16 -12.88 -4.55 -7.72
C GLN A 16 -14.26 -3.98 -7.37
N ALA A 17 -14.66 -4.04 -6.09
CA ALA A 17 -15.94 -3.50 -5.64
C ALA A 17 -16.05 -1.97 -5.85
N ALA A 18 -14.92 -1.25 -5.73
CA ALA A 18 -14.84 0.19 -5.94
C ALA A 18 -14.71 0.61 -7.42
N GLY A 19 -14.72 -0.32 -8.37
CA GLY A 19 -14.59 -0.01 -9.80
C GLY A 19 -13.16 0.22 -10.28
N ARG A 20 -12.17 -0.29 -9.54
CA ARG A 20 -10.74 -0.22 -9.83
C ARG A 20 -10.19 1.20 -9.99
N PRO A 21 -10.45 2.10 -9.04
CA PRO A 21 -10.04 3.50 -9.18
C PRO A 21 -8.51 3.63 -9.14
N ALA A 22 -7.99 4.64 -9.84
CA ALA A 22 -6.56 4.85 -10.03
C ALA A 22 -5.87 5.45 -8.79
N ASP A 23 -6.61 6.13 -7.92
CA ASP A 23 -6.15 6.70 -6.64
C ASP A 23 -6.16 5.67 -5.48
N MET A 24 -6.57 4.43 -5.74
CA MET A 24 -6.55 3.34 -4.77
C MET A 24 -5.36 2.42 -5.03
N ALA A 25 -4.41 2.42 -4.10
CA ALA A 25 -3.20 1.60 -4.18
C ALA A 25 -2.61 1.33 -2.79
N VAL A 26 -1.78 0.29 -2.73
CA VAL A 26 -0.97 -0.06 -1.56
C VAL A 26 0.48 -0.13 -1.99
N PHE A 27 1.35 0.50 -1.21
CA PHE A 27 2.78 0.51 -1.43
C PHE A 27 3.48 -0.13 -0.25
N LYS A 28 4.68 -0.66 -0.47
CA LYS A 28 5.55 -1.16 0.58
C LYS A 28 6.94 -0.53 0.44
N ARG A 29 7.61 -0.31 1.56
CA ARG A 29 9.02 0.04 1.59
C ARG A 29 9.74 -1.00 2.43
N HIS A 30 10.82 -1.52 1.88
CA HIS A 30 11.74 -2.38 2.62
C HIS A 30 12.76 -1.49 3.31
N ASP A 31 12.85 -1.61 4.63
CA ASP A 31 13.86 -0.93 5.42
C ASP A 31 14.95 -1.95 5.76
N PHE A 32 16.16 -1.70 5.27
CA PHE A 32 17.30 -2.62 5.39
C PHE A 32 18.36 -2.11 6.39
N GLU A 33 18.15 -0.97 7.04
CA GLU A 33 19.24 -0.24 7.72
C GLU A 33 19.77 -0.88 9.00
N THR A 34 19.06 -1.82 9.65
CA THR A 34 19.57 -2.37 10.91
C THR A 34 19.14 -3.81 11.17
N SER A 35 20.12 -4.72 11.04
CA SER A 35 20.17 -6.08 11.62
C SER A 35 19.07 -7.07 11.25
N MET A 36 19.40 -8.06 10.40
CA MET A 36 18.83 -9.43 10.29
C MET A 36 17.29 -9.60 10.18
N HIS A 37 16.49 -8.56 10.29
CA HIS A 37 15.04 -8.55 10.17
C HIS A 37 14.66 -7.54 9.08
N CYS A 38 14.17 -8.05 7.95
CA CYS A 38 13.60 -7.20 6.91
C CYS A 38 12.30 -6.58 7.45
N GLU A 39 12.35 -5.31 7.86
CA GLU A 39 11.15 -4.58 8.19
C GLU A 39 10.50 -4.07 6.91
N VAL A 40 9.19 -4.29 6.79
CA VAL A 40 8.41 -3.82 5.65
C VAL A 40 7.36 -2.86 6.17
N THR A 41 7.50 -1.58 5.82
CA THR A 41 6.45 -0.59 6.06
C THR A 41 5.47 -0.60 4.91
N VAL A 42 4.17 -0.74 5.20
CA VAL A 42 3.11 -0.70 4.18
C VAL A 42 2.35 0.62 4.28
N TYR A 43 2.17 1.27 3.13
CA TYR A 43 1.46 2.53 2.97
C TYR A 43 0.20 2.31 2.15
N PHE A 44 -0.91 2.84 2.63
CA PHE A 44 -2.21 2.75 1.97
C PHE A 44 -2.57 4.13 1.43
N SER A 45 -3.07 4.21 0.20
CA SER A 45 -3.63 5.46 -0.29
C SER A 45 -4.92 5.81 0.46
N PRO A 46 -5.35 7.09 0.46
CA PRO A 46 -6.58 7.50 1.14
C PRO A 46 -7.82 6.71 0.68
N ALA A 47 -7.91 6.37 -0.61
CA ALA A 47 -9.00 5.55 -1.14
C ALA A 47 -8.98 4.09 -0.61
N ALA A 48 -7.86 3.63 -0.04
CA ALA A 48 -7.72 2.35 0.64
C ALA A 48 -7.83 2.45 2.17
N GLU A 49 -8.35 3.56 2.72
CA GLU A 49 -8.53 3.75 4.16
C GLU A 49 -9.25 2.59 4.88
N PRO A 50 -10.36 2.02 4.36
CA PRO A 50 -11.03 0.91 5.05
C PRO A 50 -10.10 -0.30 5.25
N LEU A 51 -9.24 -0.56 4.26
CA LEU A 51 -8.23 -1.61 4.35
C LEU A 51 -7.13 -1.22 5.35
N ALA A 52 -6.65 0.03 5.30
CA ALA A 52 -5.64 0.55 6.21
C ALA A 52 -6.06 0.39 7.69
N ARG A 53 -7.30 0.79 8.01
CA ARG A 53 -7.89 0.64 9.35
C ARG A 53 -7.97 -0.83 9.78
N ALA A 54 -8.34 -1.73 8.87
CA ALA A 54 -8.41 -3.17 9.16
C ALA A 54 -7.06 -3.80 9.51
N PHE A 55 -5.95 -3.20 9.06
CA PHE A 55 -4.58 -3.61 9.39
C PHE A 55 -3.93 -2.75 10.49
N GLY A 56 -4.69 -1.86 11.14
CA GLY A 56 -4.18 -1.01 12.22
C GLY A 56 -3.21 0.08 11.76
N ALA A 57 -3.22 0.43 10.46
CA ALA A 57 -2.42 1.53 9.95
C ALA A 57 -2.90 2.86 10.54
N LYS A 58 -1.95 3.78 10.72
CA LYS A 58 -2.22 5.13 11.23
C LYS A 58 -2.10 6.16 10.11
N PRO A 59 -2.84 7.28 10.19
CA PRO A 59 -2.61 8.42 9.30
C PRO A 59 -1.15 8.86 9.37
N CYS A 60 -0.55 9.12 8.21
CA CYS A 60 0.83 9.54 8.08
C CYS A 60 0.97 10.59 6.97
N ALA A 61 2.11 11.29 6.95
CA ALA A 61 2.45 12.16 5.83
C ALA A 61 2.71 11.33 4.57
N LYS A 62 2.54 11.95 3.39
CA LYS A 62 2.84 11.31 2.10
C LYS A 62 4.29 10.83 2.09
N PRO A 63 4.56 9.52 1.92
CA PRO A 63 5.92 9.00 1.89
C PRO A 63 6.65 9.45 0.61
N PRO A 64 8.00 9.52 0.62
CA PRO A 64 8.76 9.77 -0.60
C PRO A 64 8.64 8.59 -1.56
N ARG A 65 8.59 8.87 -2.88
CA ARG A 65 8.53 7.82 -3.92
C ARG A 65 9.74 6.89 -3.89
N THR A 66 10.91 7.41 -3.52
CA THR A 66 12.16 6.66 -3.49
C THR A 66 12.06 5.47 -2.53
N GLY A 67 12.37 4.27 -3.02
CA GLY A 67 12.33 3.03 -2.24
C GLY A 67 10.92 2.47 -2.00
N LEU A 68 9.85 3.10 -2.51
CA LEU A 68 8.51 2.52 -2.49
C LEU A 68 8.32 1.56 -3.66
N GLU A 69 7.80 0.39 -3.35
CA GLU A 69 7.33 -0.58 -4.33
C GLU A 69 5.81 -0.65 -4.28
N ARG A 70 5.17 -0.82 -5.44
CA ARG A 70 3.72 -1.04 -5.50
C ARG A 70 3.42 -2.47 -5.07
N LEU A 71 2.68 -2.62 -3.99
CA LEU A 71 2.15 -3.92 -3.55
C LEU A 71 0.84 -4.23 -4.27
N ALA A 72 -0.07 -3.26 -4.40
CA ALA A 72 -1.36 -3.44 -5.09
C ALA A 72 -1.87 -2.12 -5.72
N GLY A 73 -2.74 -2.23 -6.74
CA GLY A 73 -3.34 -1.08 -7.44
C GLY A 73 -2.98 -1.02 -8.93
N GLY A 74 -3.68 -0.14 -9.67
CA GLY A 74 -3.49 0.02 -11.12
C GLY A 74 -2.14 0.64 -11.50
N ALA A 75 -1.72 0.54 -12.76
CA ALA A 75 -0.46 1.14 -13.23
C ALA A 75 -0.45 2.68 -13.09
N GLY A 76 -1.61 3.31 -13.25
CA GLY A 76 -1.78 4.77 -13.15
C GLY A 76 -1.68 5.35 -11.73
N CYS A 77 -1.67 4.51 -10.68
CA CYS A 77 -1.68 5.01 -9.30
C CYS A 77 -0.45 5.87 -8.96
N TRP A 78 0.69 5.58 -9.59
CA TRP A 78 1.90 6.36 -9.43
C TRP A 78 1.75 7.80 -9.90
N GLN A 79 1.04 8.02 -11.01
CA GLN A 79 0.82 9.36 -11.57
C GLN A 79 -0.22 10.12 -10.75
N VAL A 80 -1.25 9.43 -10.28
CA VAL A 80 -2.34 10.06 -9.50
C VAL A 80 -1.88 10.40 -8.07
N LEU A 81 -1.08 9.53 -7.43
CA LEU A 81 -0.72 9.68 -6.00
C LEU A 81 0.63 10.36 -5.77
N PHE A 82 1.55 10.32 -6.74
CA PHE A 82 2.92 10.86 -6.61
C PHE A 82 3.27 11.90 -7.69
N THR A 83 2.26 12.62 -8.15
CA THR A 83 2.44 13.95 -8.74
C THR A 83 2.83 14.98 -7.68
#